data_AF-A0A0V8JC72-F1
#
_entry.id   AF-A0A0V8JC72-F1
#
_cell.length_a   1.000
_cell.length_b   1.000
_cell.length_c   1.000
_cell.angle_alpha   90.00
_cell.angle_beta   90.00
_cell.angle_gamma   90.00
#
_symmetry.space_group_name_H-M   'P 1'
#
loop_
_entity.id
_entity.type
_entity.pdbx_description
1 polymer ?
#
loop_
_entity_poly.entity_id
_entity_poly.type
_entity_poly.pdbx_seq_one_letter_code
_entity_poly.pdbx_strand_id
1 'polypeptide(L)' 'MEQKKNSKSNSQEVAKKNYEPSDYSSQSETDQGLAITHEQVSDDYMEGTIDGVLENVEGKDIPLQGKGHDIYKKK' A
#
# COMPACT_ATOMS: atom_id res chain seq x y z
N MET A 1 -30.01 29.53 -0.04
CA MET A 1 -30.38 28.10 -0.07
C MET A 1 -29.10 27.30 -0.27
N GLU A 2 -28.60 26.64 0.77
CA GLU A 2 -27.46 25.72 0.65
C GLU A 2 -27.87 24.54 -0.22
N GLN A 3 -27.15 24.33 -1.32
CA GLN A 3 -27.33 23.15 -2.15
C GLN A 3 -26.82 21.95 -1.36
N LYS A 4 -27.73 21.11 -0.84
CA LYS A 4 -27.41 19.74 -0.42
C LYS A 4 -26.92 18.98 -1.66
N LYS A 5 -25.63 19.10 -1.94
CA LYS A 5 -24.96 18.50 -3.10
C LYS A 5 -24.98 16.97 -2.95
N ASN A 6 -25.96 16.33 -3.58
CA ASN A 6 -26.03 14.92 -4.01
C ASN A 6 -24.95 13.95 -3.46
N SER A 7 -24.89 13.71 -2.14
CA SER A 7 -23.90 12.81 -1.54
C SER A 7 -24.02 11.37 -2.05
N LYS A 8 -25.26 10.88 -2.28
CA LYS A 8 -25.52 9.54 -2.81
C LYS A 8 -24.92 9.31 -4.21
N SER A 9 -24.93 10.32 -5.07
CA SER A 9 -24.42 10.20 -6.45
C SER A 9 -22.90 10.00 -6.44
N ASN A 10 -22.18 10.79 -5.64
CA ASN A 10 -20.72 10.68 -5.53
C ASN A 10 -20.31 9.35 -4.90
N SER A 11 -21.03 8.87 -3.89
CA SER A 11 -20.73 7.55 -3.29
C SER A 11 -20.95 6.39 -4.27
N GLN A 12 -21.99 6.46 -5.12
CA GLN A 12 -22.21 5.46 -6.17
C GLN A 12 -21.15 5.49 -7.27
N GLU A 13 -20.58 6.66 -7.56
CA GLU A 13 -19.49 6.80 -8.53
C GLU A 13 -18.20 6.20 -7.97
N VAL A 14 -17.83 6.54 -6.74
CA VAL A 14 -16.66 5.98 -6.04
C VAL A 14 -16.76 4.45 -5.92
N ALA A 15 -17.93 3.92 -5.58
CA ALA A 15 -18.14 2.47 -5.42
C ALA A 15 -18.02 1.67 -6.73
N LYS A 16 -18.02 2.33 -7.90
CA LYS A 16 -17.87 1.69 -9.21
C LYS A 16 -16.43 1.74 -9.74
N LYS A 17 -15.55 2.51 -9.09
CA LYS A 17 -14.17 2.66 -9.55
C LYS A 17 -13.39 1.38 -9.32
N ASN A 18 -12.58 1.02 -10.31
CA ASN A 18 -11.60 -0.06 -10.23
C ASN A 18 -10.23 0.53 -10.54
N TYR A 19 -9.18 -0.19 -10.16
CA TYR A 19 -7.81 0.19 -10.51
C TYR A 19 -7.60 0.15 -12.02
N GLU A 20 -7.03 1.23 -12.56
CA GLU A 20 -6.44 1.28 -13.91
C GLU A 20 -4.99 1.78 -13.84
N PRO A 21 -4.03 1.20 -14.59
CA PRO A 21 -2.62 1.62 -14.54
C PRO A 21 -2.36 3.09 -14.86
N SER A 22 -3.25 3.76 -15.60
CA SER A 22 -3.13 5.19 -15.90
C SER A 22 -3.47 6.10 -14.71
N ASP A 23 -4.11 5.58 -13.67
CA ASP A 23 -4.70 6.35 -12.57
C ASP A 23 -3.69 7.06 -11.68
N TYR A 24 -2.42 6.66 -11.74
CA TYR A 24 -1.32 7.41 -11.13
C TYR A 24 -1.26 8.88 -11.56
N SER A 25 -1.63 9.14 -12.82
CA SER A 25 -1.66 10.47 -13.41
C SER A 25 -3.02 11.16 -13.30
N SER A 26 -4.02 10.49 -12.71
CA SER A 26 -5.36 11.06 -12.53
C SER A 26 -5.32 12.27 -11.60
N GLN A 27 -6.23 13.23 -11.84
CA GLN A 27 -6.45 14.36 -10.93
C GLN A 27 -7.41 13.99 -9.78
N SER A 28 -8.00 12.79 -9.80
CA SER A 28 -8.89 12.31 -8.74
C SER A 28 -8.09 11.61 -7.65
N GLU A 29 -8.23 12.07 -6.42
CA GLU A 29 -7.60 11.47 -5.23
C GLU A 29 -7.97 9.99 -5.06
N THR A 30 -9.21 9.62 -5.36
CA THR A 30 -9.66 8.22 -5.28
C THR A 30 -8.94 7.31 -6.27
N ASP A 31 -8.70 7.79 -7.48
CA ASP A 31 -8.01 7.02 -8.53
C ASP A 31 -6.54 6.83 -8.17
N GLN A 32 -5.89 7.92 -7.75
CA GLN A 32 -4.51 7.87 -7.28
C GLN A 32 -4.37 6.94 -6.07
N GLY A 33 -5.31 6.98 -5.12
CA GLY A 33 -5.32 6.10 -3.96
C GLY A 33 -5.45 4.62 -4.34
N LEU A 34 -6.34 4.29 -5.30
CA LEU A 34 -6.46 2.92 -5.82
C LEU A 34 -5.17 2.46 -6.52
N ALA A 35 -4.54 3.33 -7.30
CA ALA A 35 -3.29 3.03 -7.97
C ALA A 35 -2.13 2.79 -6.99
N ILE A 36 -1.90 3.71 -6.07
CA ILE A 36 -0.84 3.62 -5.06
C ILE A 36 -0.99 2.37 -4.19
N THR A 37 -2.21 2.06 -3.75
CA THR A 37 -2.43 0.85 -2.93
C THR A 37 -2.27 -0.45 -3.73
N HIS A 38 -2.56 -0.45 -5.03
CA HIS A 38 -2.30 -1.60 -5.90
C HIS A 38 -0.80 -1.90 -6.03
N GLU A 39 0.03 -0.86 -6.19
CA GLU A 39 1.49 -1.01 -6.20
C GLU A 39 2.03 -1.45 -4.85
N GLN A 40 1.62 -0.83 -3.73
CA GLN A 40 2.06 -1.28 -2.41
C GLN A 40 1.78 -2.77 -2.18
N VAL A 41 0.59 -3.24 -2.55
CA VAL A 41 0.24 -4.68 -2.44
C VAL A 41 1.06 -5.54 -3.41
N SER A 42 1.33 -5.05 -4.61
CA SER A 42 2.11 -5.78 -5.61
C SER A 42 3.59 -5.86 -5.22
N ASP A 43 4.14 -4.78 -4.68
CA ASP A 43 5.48 -4.69 -4.14
C ASP A 43 5.64 -5.65 -2.96
N ASP A 44 4.73 -5.61 -1.98
CA ASP A 44 4.73 -6.55 -0.86
C ASP A 44 4.63 -8.02 -1.33
N TYR A 45 3.82 -8.28 -2.36
CA TYR A 45 3.69 -9.63 -2.92
C TYR A 45 4.95 -10.09 -3.67
N MET A 46 5.57 -9.19 -4.45
CA MET A 46 6.72 -9.52 -5.32
C MET A 46 8.05 -9.49 -4.57
N GLU A 47 8.23 -8.57 -3.62
CA GLU A 47 9.36 -8.52 -2.69
C GLU A 47 9.35 -9.73 -1.75
N GLY A 48 8.17 -10.27 -1.45
CA GLY A 48 8.03 -11.41 -0.56
C GLY A 48 8.46 -11.04 0.86
N THR A 49 9.06 -11.98 1.59
CA THR A 49 9.69 -11.67 2.89
C THR A 49 11.16 -11.35 2.65
N ILE A 50 11.65 -10.19 3.10
CA ILE A 50 13.09 -9.94 3.24
C ILE A 50 13.59 -10.84 4.37
N ASP A 51 13.84 -12.12 4.08
CA ASP A 51 14.62 -13.01 4.94
C ASP A 51 16.08 -12.59 4.81
N GLY A 52 16.40 -11.43 5.38
CA GLY A 52 17.77 -10.93 5.39
C GLY A 52 18.67 -11.97 6.05
N VAL A 53 19.78 -12.32 5.43
CA VAL A 53 20.78 -13.21 6.04
C VAL A 53 22.04 -12.39 6.24
N LEU A 54 22.56 -12.36 7.47
CA LEU A 54 23.90 -11.86 7.74
C LEU A 54 24.87 -13.02 7.70
N GLU A 55 25.86 -12.96 6.80
CA GLU A 55 27.01 -13.84 6.85
C GLU A 55 27.97 -13.34 7.95
N ASN A 56 28.35 -14.21 8.89
CA ASN A 56 29.36 -13.87 9.90
C ASN A 56 30.79 -14.02 9.33
N VAL A 57 31.80 -13.57 10.09
CA VAL A 57 33.23 -13.69 9.68
C VAL A 57 33.72 -15.13 9.52
N GLU A 58 32.93 -16.13 9.95
CA GLU A 58 33.18 -17.56 9.79
C GLU A 58 32.42 -18.17 8.60
N GLY A 59 31.72 -17.35 7.79
CA GLY A 59 30.93 -17.80 6.64
C GLY A 59 29.63 -18.51 7.00
N LYS A 60 29.09 -18.30 8.21
CA LYS A 60 27.79 -18.85 8.62
C LYS A 60 26.68 -17.85 8.41
N ASP A 61 25.63 -18.33 7.76
CA ASP A 61 24.36 -17.63 7.57
C ASP A 61 23.61 -17.49 8.90
N ILE A 62 23.39 -16.24 9.31
CA ILE A 62 22.56 -15.89 10.46
C ILE A 62 21.26 -15.28 9.90
N PRO A 63 20.10 -15.95 10.05
CA PRO A 63 18.84 -15.38 9.61
C PRO A 63 18.54 -14.15 10.46
N LEU A 64 18.41 -12.99 9.80
CA LEU A 64 17.79 -11.82 10.37
C LEU A 64 16.32 -12.17 10.54
N GLN A 65 15.91 -12.43 11.77
CA GLN A 65 14.50 -12.45 12.11
C GLN A 65 13.96 -11.08 11.69
N GLY A 66 13.14 -11.04 10.64
CA GLY A 66 12.50 -9.85 10.12
C GLY A 66 11.61 -9.22 11.18
N LYS A 67 12.20 -8.53 12.16
CA LYS A 67 11.50 -7.68 13.13
C LYS A 67 11.26 -6.32 12.48
N GLY A 68 10.60 -6.34 11.33
CA GLY A 68 9.89 -5.18 10.85
C GLY A 68 8.77 -4.89 11.85
N HIS A 69 8.86 -3.74 12.53
CA HIS A 69 7.72 -3.01 13.07
C HIS A 69 7.11 -3.39 14.44
N ASP A 70 7.91 -3.58 15.51
CA ASP A 70 7.41 -3.44 16.90
C ASP A 70 7.79 -2.10 17.57
N ILE A 71 8.47 -1.20 16.85
CA ILE A 71 8.91 0.11 17.39
C ILE A 71 7.76 1.11 17.65
N TYR A 72 6.52 0.81 17.26
CA TYR A 72 5.35 1.67 17.50
C TYR A 72 4.36 1.13 18.56
N LYS A 73 4.63 -0.02 19.18
CA LYS A 73 3.76 -0.62 20.22
C LYS A 73 4.18 -0.34 21.66
N LYS A 74 4.82 0.82 21.92
CA LYS A 74 5.03 1.27 23.30
C LYS A 74 4.31 2.60 23.53
N LYS A 75 3.10 2.48 24.08
CA LYS A 75 2.43 3.54 24.82
C LYS A 75 2.65 3.29 26.31
#